data_AF-A0A383AD13-F1
#
_entry.id   AF-A0A383AD13-F1
#
_cell.length_a   1.000
_cell.length_b   1.000
_cell.length_c   1.000
_cell.angle_alpha   90.00
_cell.angle_beta   90.00
_cell.angle_gamma   90.00
#
_symmetry.space_group_name_H-M   'P 1'
#
loop_
_entity.id
_entity.type
_entity.pdbx_description
1 polymer ?
#
loop_
_entity_poly.entity_id
_entity_poly.type
_entity_poly.pdbx_seq_one_letter_code
_entity_poly.pdbx_strand_id
1 'polypeptide(L)'
;MSLVTGCHSLLIVDDPARYQDERIKYLVLHFTSEHFARSLELLTGRGESRVSVHYLVPEPGDDTYTDPSLRVHRLVPENQRAWHAGRSYWSGATALNGTSIGIEIVNRSACQDDSLATD
;
A
#
# COMPACT_ATOMS: atom_id res chain seq x y z
N MET A 1 -25.42 -14.95 -7.58
CA MET A 1 -25.38 -13.89 -6.56
C MET A 1 -26.33 -12.80 -7.01
N SER A 2 -27.59 -12.86 -6.58
CA SER A 2 -28.61 -11.90 -6.99
C SER A 2 -28.35 -10.56 -6.31
N LEU A 3 -28.07 -9.54 -7.10
CA LEU A 3 -28.08 -8.15 -6.66
C LEU A 3 -29.54 -7.73 -6.50
N VAL A 4 -29.98 -7.58 -5.25
CA VAL A 4 -31.24 -6.91 -4.94
C VAL A 4 -30.99 -5.41 -5.14
N THR A 5 -31.27 -4.90 -6.33
CA THR A 5 -31.30 -3.45 -6.61
C THR A 5 -32.69 -2.93 -6.27
N GLY A 6 -32.91 -2.60 -5.00
CA GLY A 6 -34.07 -1.82 -4.59
C GLY A 6 -33.89 -0.36 -4.99
N CYS A 7 -34.75 0.16 -5.85
CA CYS A 7 -34.91 1.60 -6.08
C CYS A 7 -35.56 2.24 -4.84
N HIS A 8 -34.82 2.34 -3.75
CA HIS A 8 -35.19 3.19 -2.63
C HIS A 8 -34.15 4.30 -2.55
N SER A 9 -34.58 5.53 -2.81
CA SER A 9 -33.80 6.71 -2.46
C SER A 9 -33.53 6.62 -0.97
N LEU A 10 -32.29 6.36 -0.59
CA LEU A 10 -31.88 6.41 0.80
C LEU A 10 -32.27 7.79 1.33
N LEU A 11 -33.21 7.83 2.28
CA LEU A 11 -33.58 9.05 3.01
C LEU A 11 -32.50 9.33 4.07
N ILE A 12 -31.27 9.52 3.60
CA ILE A 12 -30.14 9.99 4.40
C ILE A 12 -30.08 11.50 4.17
N VAL A 13 -30.22 12.26 5.26
CA VAL A 13 -29.97 13.71 5.25
C VAL A 13 -28.56 13.92 5.78
N ASP A 14 -27.72 14.60 4.99
CA ASP A 14 -26.35 14.94 5.37
C ASP A 14 -26.33 16.23 6.20
N ASP A 15 -26.21 16.07 7.53
CA ASP A 15 -25.99 17.18 8.48
C ASP A 15 -24.63 16.98 9.18
N PRO A 16 -23.51 17.44 8.58
CA PRO A 16 -22.18 17.11 9.08
C PRO A 16 -21.89 17.73 10.45
N ALA A 17 -21.39 16.92 11.38
CA ALA A 17 -20.95 17.38 12.69
C ALA A 17 -19.63 18.15 12.60
N ARG A 18 -19.49 19.22 13.39
CA ARG A 18 -18.26 20.03 13.44
C ARG A 18 -17.08 19.33 14.16
N TYR A 19 -17.37 18.31 14.97
CA TYR A 19 -16.38 17.60 15.78
C TYR A 19 -16.01 16.25 15.15
N GLN A 20 -15.28 16.30 14.04
CA GLN A 20 -14.77 15.14 13.32
C GLN A 20 -13.32 15.37 12.87
N ASP A 21 -12.58 14.28 12.68
CA ASP A 21 -11.20 14.28 12.18
C ASP A 21 -11.01 13.20 11.10
N GLU A 22 -9.82 13.21 10.46
CA GLU A 22 -9.46 12.22 9.45
C GLU A 22 -9.17 10.85 10.08
N ARG A 23 -9.60 9.77 9.39
CA ARG A 23 -9.35 8.39 9.83
C ARG A 23 -7.88 8.01 9.71
N ILE A 24 -7.21 8.49 8.66
CA ILE A 24 -5.79 8.26 8.41
C ILE A 24 -4.98 9.25 9.24
N LYS A 25 -4.09 8.71 10.07
CA LYS A 25 -3.24 9.48 11.01
C LYS A 25 -1.76 9.24 10.80
N TYR A 26 -1.39 8.17 10.09
CA TYR A 26 0.01 7.75 9.94
C TYR A 26 0.36 7.38 8.50
N LEU A 27 1.64 7.55 8.18
CA LEU A 27 2.28 6.99 7.00
C LEU A 27 3.28 5.92 7.46
N VAL A 28 3.21 4.72 6.89
CA VAL A 28 4.15 3.63 7.19
C VAL A 28 4.93 3.30 5.92
N LEU A 29 6.25 3.43 6.00
CA LEU A 29 7.17 3.14 4.90
C LEU A 29 7.78 1.75 5.09
N HIS A 30 7.82 0.99 4.01
CA HIS A 30 8.41 -0.35 3.93
C HIS A 30 9.26 -0.48 2.67
N PHE A 31 10.09 -1.51 2.62
CA PHE A 31 10.74 -1.94 1.38
C PHE A 31 10.36 -3.37 1.02
N THR A 32 10.35 -3.69 -0.27
CA THR A 32 9.79 -4.95 -0.80
C THR A 32 10.70 -6.17 -0.62
N SER A 33 12.03 -5.97 -0.52
CA SER A 33 13.06 -7.02 -0.64
C SER A 33 13.04 -7.80 -1.96
N GLU A 34 12.35 -7.28 -2.98
CA GLU A 34 12.03 -7.98 -4.22
C GLU A 34 12.09 -7.01 -5.40
N HIS A 35 12.23 -7.54 -6.61
CA HIS A 35 12.06 -6.79 -7.85
C HIS A 35 10.59 -6.37 -8.07
N PHE A 36 10.37 -5.31 -8.84
CA PHE A 36 9.06 -4.71 -9.07
C PHE A 36 7.99 -5.71 -9.52
N ALA A 37 8.27 -6.56 -10.51
CA ALA A 37 7.28 -7.51 -11.01
C ALA A 37 6.81 -8.47 -9.92
N ARG A 38 7.75 -8.94 -9.08
CA ARG A 38 7.45 -9.84 -7.96
C ARG A 38 6.75 -9.11 -6.82
N SER A 39 7.19 -7.89 -6.48
CA SER A 39 6.52 -7.04 -5.49
C SER A 39 5.05 -6.80 -5.87
N LEU A 40 4.80 -6.44 -7.14
CA LEU A 40 3.46 -6.19 -7.64
C LEU A 40 2.58 -7.46 -7.57
N GLU A 41 3.12 -8.62 -7.91
CA GLU A 41 2.41 -9.91 -7.81
C GLU A 41 2.00 -10.22 -6.36
N LEU A 42 2.94 -10.09 -5.41
CA LEU A 42 2.73 -10.36 -3.99
C LEU A 42 1.69 -9.40 -3.38
N LEU A 43 1.82 -8.10 -3.66
CA LEU A 43 0.99 -7.05 -3.07
C LEU A 43 -0.41 -6.93 -3.68
N THR A 44 -0.65 -7.59 -4.82
CA THR A 44 -1.97 -7.67 -5.47
C THR A 44 -2.69 -9.00 -5.23
N GLY A 45 -2.11 -9.89 -4.43
CA GLY A 45 -2.71 -11.20 -4.12
C GLY A 45 -2.75 -12.16 -5.32
N ARG A 46 -1.93 -11.92 -6.36
CA ARG A 46 -1.74 -12.85 -7.48
C ARG A 46 -0.83 -14.02 -7.10
N GLY A 47 0.06 -13.82 -6.13
CA GLY A 47 0.83 -14.87 -5.47
C GLY A 47 0.18 -15.36 -4.17
N GLU A 48 0.84 -16.28 -3.46
CA GLU A 48 0.38 -16.85 -2.18
C GLU A 48 0.58 -15.90 -0.96
N SER A 49 0.49 -14.59 -1.18
CA SER A 49 0.70 -13.58 -0.13
C SER A 49 -0.62 -13.00 0.38
N ARG A 50 -0.68 -12.70 1.68
CA ARG A 50 -1.82 -12.03 2.34
C ARG A 50 -1.42 -10.65 2.87
N VAL A 51 -0.67 -9.89 2.06
CA VAL A 51 -0.32 -8.49 2.35
C VAL A 51 -0.67 -7.59 1.18
N SER A 52 -0.88 -6.31 1.47
CA SER A 52 -1.13 -5.28 0.47
C SER A 52 -0.73 -3.91 1.01
N VAL A 53 -0.48 -2.96 0.12
CA VAL A 53 -0.12 -1.57 0.44
C VAL A 53 -1.01 -0.62 -0.34
N HIS A 54 -1.04 0.66 0.05
CA HIS A 54 -1.76 1.66 -0.74
C HIS A 54 -0.96 2.04 -1.97
N TYR A 55 0.36 2.23 -1.81
CA TYR A 55 1.26 2.64 -2.88
C TYR A 55 2.49 1.73 -2.98
N LEU A 56 2.87 1.42 -4.22
CA LEU A 56 4.13 0.77 -4.58
C LEU A 56 4.94 1.74 -5.44
N VAL A 57 6.18 2.02 -5.03
CA VAL A 57 7.11 2.93 -5.71
C VAL A 57 8.20 2.10 -6.39
N PRO A 58 8.35 2.14 -7.73
CA PRO A 58 9.36 1.35 -8.44
C PRO A 58 10.79 1.87 -8.22
N GLU A 59 11.78 0.97 -8.33
CA GLU A 59 13.22 1.27 -8.30
C GLU A 59 13.69 1.69 -9.71
N PRO A 60 14.42 2.80 -9.88
CA PRO A 60 15.07 3.12 -11.14
C PRO A 60 16.03 2.02 -11.58
N GLY A 61 15.94 1.58 -12.84
CA GLY A 61 16.85 0.57 -13.40
C GLY A 61 16.50 -0.88 -13.03
N ASP A 62 15.35 -1.12 -12.40
CA ASP A 62 14.80 -2.47 -12.24
C ASP A 62 14.42 -3.04 -13.62
N ASP A 63 15.08 -4.12 -14.01
CA ASP A 63 14.89 -4.82 -15.28
C ASP A 63 13.50 -5.48 -15.41
N THR A 64 12.79 -5.64 -14.29
CA THR A 64 11.41 -6.14 -14.27
C THR A 64 10.37 -5.04 -14.39
N TYR A 65 10.77 -3.76 -14.34
CA TYR A 65 9.91 -2.61 -14.57
C TYR A 65 9.89 -2.23 -16.05
N THR A 66 8.74 -2.39 -16.71
CA THR A 66 8.64 -2.24 -18.18
C THR A 66 8.13 -0.89 -18.66
N ASP A 67 7.67 -0.02 -17.77
CA ASP A 67 7.22 1.31 -18.21
C ASP A 67 8.41 2.21 -18.50
N PRO A 68 8.39 2.99 -19.61
CA PRO A 68 9.47 3.91 -19.94
C PRO A 68 9.65 5.05 -18.91
N SER A 69 8.65 5.30 -18.08
CA SER A 69 8.67 6.33 -17.03
C SER A 69 8.33 5.71 -15.67
N LEU A 70 9.10 6.03 -14.63
CA LEU A 70 8.77 5.59 -13.28
C LEU A 70 7.46 6.25 -12.83
N ARG A 71 6.48 5.42 -12.46
CA ARG A 71 5.18 5.85 -11.93
C ARG A 71 4.90 5.16 -10.61
N VAL A 72 4.32 5.90 -9.67
CA VAL A 72 3.81 5.34 -8.41
C VAL A 72 2.53 4.55 -8.69
N HIS A 73 2.47 3.30 -8.24
CA HIS A 73 1.33 2.43 -8.43
C HIS A 73 0.43 2.45 -7.20
N ARG A 74 -0.82 2.88 -7.35
CA ARG A 74 -1.84 2.76 -6.30
C ARG A 74 -2.50 1.39 -6.37
N LEU A 75 -2.37 0.59 -5.32
CA LEU A 75 -2.92 -0.77 -5.26
C LEU A 75 -4.20 -0.85 -4.42
N VAL A 76 -4.32 -0.03 -3.38
CA VAL A 76 -5.51 0.07 -2.52
C VAL A 76 -5.92 1.54 -2.40
N PRO A 77 -7.20 1.91 -2.62
CA PRO A 77 -7.69 3.26 -2.37
C PRO A 77 -7.50 3.67 -0.90
N GLU A 78 -7.17 4.94 -0.64
CA GLU A 78 -6.88 5.43 0.73
C GLU A 78 -8.07 5.36 1.70
N ASN A 79 -9.29 5.30 1.17
CA ASN A 79 -10.51 5.10 1.97
C ASN A 79 -10.76 3.62 2.33
N GLN A 80 -9.90 2.71 1.86
CA GLN A 80 -9.93 1.29 2.18
C GLN A 80 -8.69 0.92 3.01
N ARG A 81 -8.78 -0.21 3.72
CA ARG A 81 -7.71 -0.71 4.58
C ARG A 81 -6.79 -1.66 3.82
N ALA A 82 -5.54 -1.25 3.57
CA ALA A 82 -4.49 -2.16 3.14
C ALA A 82 -3.91 -3.00 4.31
N TRP A 83 -3.25 -4.12 4.01
CA TRP A 83 -2.71 -5.06 5.00
C TRP A 83 -1.18 -5.05 5.00
N HIS A 84 -0.56 -4.02 5.60
CA HIS A 84 0.90 -3.78 5.54
C HIS A 84 1.62 -3.70 6.89
N ALA A 85 0.95 -3.27 7.96
CA ALA A 85 1.55 -2.97 9.26
C ALA A 85 1.50 -4.13 10.27
N GLY A 86 0.81 -5.23 9.96
CA GLY A 86 0.67 -6.39 10.85
C GLY A 86 0.25 -6.03 12.29
N ARG A 87 0.84 -6.74 13.26
CA ARG A 87 0.75 -6.37 14.69
C ARG A 87 1.68 -5.18 14.94
N SER A 88 1.10 -4.00 15.14
CA SER A 88 1.81 -2.73 15.22
C SER A 88 1.34 -1.86 16.38
N TYR A 89 2.22 -0.98 16.86
CA TYR A 89 1.95 0.03 17.87
C TYR A 89 2.75 1.30 17.58
N TRP A 90 2.10 2.47 17.61
CA TRP A 90 2.77 3.76 17.50
C TRP A 90 1.95 4.84 18.19
N SER A 91 2.58 5.66 19.04
CA SER A 91 1.93 6.80 19.71
C SER A 91 0.59 6.45 20.40
N GLY A 92 0.53 5.32 21.10
CA GLY A 92 -0.70 4.86 21.77
C GLY A 92 -1.69 4.12 20.87
N ALA A 93 -1.57 4.20 19.54
CA ALA A 93 -2.43 3.46 18.62
C ALA A 93 -1.89 2.03 18.38
N THR A 94 -2.79 1.07 18.23
CA THR A 94 -2.47 -0.31 17.80
C THR A 94 -3.11 -0.61 16.44
N ALA A 95 -2.71 -1.72 15.80
CA ALA A 95 -3.32 -2.22 14.57
C ALA A 95 -3.37 -1.17 13.45
N LEU A 96 -2.21 -0.58 13.15
CA LEU A 96 -2.08 0.64 12.35
C LEU A 96 -2.63 0.54 10.92
N ASN A 97 -2.86 -0.65 10.38
CA ASN A 97 -3.59 -0.82 9.11
C ASN A 97 -4.92 -0.05 9.08
N GLY A 98 -5.60 0.10 10.22
CA GLY A 98 -6.90 0.79 10.28
C GLY A 98 -6.81 2.32 10.22
N THR A 99 -5.63 2.90 10.41
CA THR A 99 -5.42 4.35 10.55
C THR A 99 -4.19 4.85 9.81
N SER A 100 -3.67 4.09 8.85
CA SER A 100 -2.44 4.45 8.15
C SER A 100 -2.46 4.13 6.67
N ILE A 101 -1.63 4.86 5.94
CA ILE A 101 -1.27 4.60 4.55
C ILE A 101 0.07 3.86 4.53
N GLY A 102 0.08 2.62 4.06
CA GLY A 102 1.28 1.89 3.69
C GLY A 102 1.83 2.27 2.31
N ILE A 103 3.12 2.62 2.26
CA ILE A 103 3.91 2.76 1.03
C ILE A 103 5.01 1.71 1.05
N GLU A 104 5.09 0.90 0.01
CA GLU A 104 6.27 0.07 -0.25
C GLU A 104 7.14 0.65 -1.35
N ILE A 105 8.44 0.66 -1.11
CA ILE A 105 9.45 1.09 -2.07
C ILE A 105 10.16 -0.18 -2.55
N VAL A 106 10.21 -0.38 -3.87
CA VAL A 106 11.00 -1.46 -4.45
C VAL A 106 12.45 -1.22 -4.09
N ASN A 107 13.02 -2.16 -3.34
CA ASN A 107 14.42 -2.15 -2.97
C ASN A 107 14.85 -3.55 -2.57
N ARG A 108 15.96 -4.01 -3.15
CA ARG A 108 16.54 -5.32 -2.87
C ARG A 108 17.53 -5.19 -1.72
N SER A 109 17.29 -5.88 -0.62
CA SER A 109 18.10 -5.78 0.60
C SER A 109 19.44 -6.53 0.54
N ALA A 110 20.01 -6.72 -0.65
CA ALA A 110 21.30 -7.36 -0.80
C ALA A 110 22.41 -6.40 -0.34
N CYS A 111 23.29 -6.86 0.54
CA CYS A 111 24.56 -6.17 0.76
C CYS A 111 25.36 -6.24 -0.54
N GLN A 112 25.58 -5.09 -1.17
CA GLN A 112 26.55 -5.00 -2.26
C GLN A 112 27.95 -5.07 -1.63
N ASP A 113 28.81 -5.91 -2.18
CA ASP A 113 30.22 -5.91 -1.83
C ASP A 113 30.87 -4.74 -2.56
N ASP A 114 31.18 -3.67 -1.82
CA ASP A 114 31.81 -2.45 -2.36
C ASP A 114 33.16 -2.72 -3.04
N SER A 115 33.73 -3.93 -2.89
CA SER A 115 34.97 -4.34 -3.55
C SER A 115 34.87 -4.52 -5.07
N LEU A 116 33.67 -4.46 -5.65
CA LEU A 116 33.45 -4.55 -7.10
C LEU A 116 33.05 -3.21 -7.75
N ALA A 117 33.00 -2.11 -7.00
CA ALA A 117 32.65 -0.78 -7.51
C ALA A 117 33.85 0.03 -8.05
N THR A 118 35.04 -0.57 -8.08
CA THR A 118 36.22 -0.02 -8.78
C THR A 118 36.58 -0.93 -9.94
N ASP A 119 36.10 -0.58 -11.14
CA ASP A 119 36.80 -0.69 -12.43
C ASP A 119 36.06 0.14 -13.49
#